data_AF-A0A244E896-F1
#
_entry.id   AF-A0A244E896-F1
#
_cell.length_a   1.000
_cell.length_b   1.000
_cell.length_c   1.000
_cell.angle_alpha   90.00
_cell.angle_beta   90.00
_cell.angle_gamma   90.00
#
_symmetry.space_group_name_H-M   'P 1'
#
loop_
_entity.id
_entity.type
_entity.pdbx_description
1 polymer ?
#
loop_
_entity_poly.entity_id
_entity_poly.type
_entity_poly.pdbx_seq_one_letter_code
_entity_poly.pdbx_strand_id
1 'polypeptide(L)'
;MSSQEILRDVPAEEVDQVTSDFQAIGATVTRTMQPNGMFTVTANFDGAVHLAPVATDSEAESLAILPSSPDAPLPPIAKSTDFADIAAEYRIYFDRCQVRPERAAAVQKQVARLLASAPRYRALGEKLGMPWHFIGIMHALEANMNFNGHLHNGDPLTARTIHVPAGRPQSGNPPFRWEDSARDALAMKGYVGQTDWSVARMLFRWEAFNGFGYRRRGLPSPYLWSFSPVYVKGRFVADHVFDPESVSKQCGAAVLLKMLQQDAMA
;
A
#
# COMPACT_ATOMS: atom_id res chain seq x y z
N MET A 1 -0.14 20.70 14.43
CA MET A 1 -0.47 19.79 15.55
C MET A 1 0.69 18.84 15.71
N SER A 2 1.16 18.58 16.94
CA SER A 2 2.17 17.55 17.19
C SER A 2 1.52 16.18 17.07
N SER A 3 2.20 15.22 16.43
CA SER A 3 1.73 13.84 16.31
C SER A 3 2.69 12.89 17.03
N GLN A 4 2.13 11.79 17.54
CA GLN A 4 2.87 10.78 18.28
C GLN A 4 2.60 9.41 17.70
N GLU A 5 3.67 8.65 17.41
CA GLU A 5 3.59 7.27 16.94
C GLU A 5 4.24 6.34 17.97
N ILE A 6 3.58 5.21 18.24
CA ILE A 6 4.02 4.26 19.25
C ILE A 6 4.11 2.88 18.62
N LEU A 7 5.34 2.35 18.50
CA LEU A 7 5.57 0.95 18.20
C LEU A 7 5.82 0.20 19.49
N ARG A 8 5.10 -0.90 19.67
CA ARG A 8 5.29 -1.84 20.77
C ARG A 8 6.01 -3.08 20.25
N ASP A 9 6.64 -3.80 21.16
CA ASP A 9 7.24 -5.10 20.88
C ASP A 9 8.25 -5.08 19.73
N VAL A 10 9.10 -4.05 19.68
CA VAL A 10 10.23 -3.95 18.73
C VAL A 10 11.38 -4.82 19.22
N PRO A 11 11.89 -5.77 18.43
CA PRO A 11 13.03 -6.61 18.83
C PRO A 11 14.28 -5.79 19.16
N ALA A 12 15.12 -6.29 20.05
CA ALA A 12 16.35 -5.61 20.45
C ALA A 12 17.31 -5.39 19.26
N GLU A 13 17.33 -6.31 18.31
CA GLU A 13 18.11 -6.23 17.08
C GLU A 13 17.57 -5.21 16.06
N GLU A 14 16.30 -4.79 16.19
CA GLU A 14 15.65 -3.83 15.27
C GLU A 14 15.51 -2.43 15.86
N VAL A 15 15.58 -2.28 17.20
CA VAL A 15 15.25 -1.02 17.89
C VAL A 15 16.11 0.16 17.46
N ASP A 16 17.40 -0.06 17.19
CA ASP A 16 18.32 1.00 16.76
C ASP A 16 17.98 1.48 15.34
N GLN A 17 17.60 0.56 14.46
CA GLN A 17 17.20 0.90 13.10
C GLN A 17 15.86 1.65 13.10
N VAL A 18 14.87 1.16 13.83
CA VAL A 18 13.56 1.82 13.97
C VAL A 18 13.71 3.22 14.54
N THR A 19 14.57 3.38 15.56
CA THR A 19 14.87 4.69 16.16
C THR A 19 15.52 5.64 15.13
N SER A 20 16.52 5.14 14.40
CA SER A 20 17.21 5.91 13.36
C SER A 20 16.27 6.33 12.23
N ASP A 21 15.35 5.45 11.81
CA ASP A 21 14.37 5.74 10.77
C ASP A 21 13.43 6.88 11.18
N PHE A 22 12.94 6.88 12.43
CA PHE A 22 12.12 7.96 12.96
C PHE A 22 12.88 9.28 13.12
N GLN A 23 14.11 9.22 13.62
CA GLN A 23 14.96 10.42 13.76
C GLN A 23 15.28 11.04 12.40
N ALA A 24 15.49 10.21 11.37
CA ALA A 24 15.77 10.67 10.00
C ALA A 24 14.60 11.45 9.39
N ILE A 25 13.37 11.21 9.86
CA ILE A 25 12.16 11.93 9.45
C ILE A 25 11.74 13.03 10.45
N GLY A 26 12.67 13.44 11.32
CA GLY A 26 12.49 14.59 12.20
C GLY A 26 11.74 14.30 13.51
N ALA A 27 11.56 13.02 13.88
CA ALA A 27 10.97 12.69 15.16
C ALA A 27 11.98 12.76 16.31
N THR A 28 11.51 13.20 17.46
CA THR A 28 12.17 12.95 18.74
C THR A 28 11.71 11.60 19.28
N VAL A 29 12.64 10.66 19.44
CA VAL A 29 12.34 9.27 19.75
C VAL A 29 12.74 8.91 21.18
N THR A 30 11.83 8.27 21.89
CA THR A 30 12.07 7.61 23.19
C THR A 30 11.94 6.11 23.04
N ARG A 31 12.85 5.34 23.64
CA ARG A 31 12.81 3.88 23.69
C ARG A 31 12.68 3.38 25.13
N THR A 32 11.77 2.45 25.37
CA THR A 32 11.56 1.83 26.68
C THR A 32 11.63 0.33 26.54
N MET A 33 12.61 -0.29 27.21
CA MET A 33 12.73 -1.76 27.24
C MET A 33 11.64 -2.35 28.15
N GLN A 34 10.93 -3.34 27.63
CA GLN A 34 9.89 -4.09 28.30
C GLN A 34 10.49 -5.30 29.05
N PRO A 35 9.78 -5.88 30.04
CA PRO A 35 10.26 -7.04 30.79
C PRO A 35 10.59 -8.27 29.95
N ASN A 36 10.00 -8.38 28.76
CA ASN A 36 10.22 -9.46 27.80
C ASN A 36 11.48 -9.25 26.91
N GLY A 37 12.26 -8.19 27.14
CA GLY A 37 13.46 -7.85 26.34
C GLY A 37 13.17 -7.09 25.04
N MET A 38 11.90 -6.85 24.71
CA MET A 38 11.48 -6.07 23.54
C MET A 38 11.39 -4.58 23.90
N PHE A 39 11.28 -3.70 22.91
CA PHE A 39 11.22 -2.26 23.12
C PHE A 39 9.85 -1.68 22.72
N THR A 40 9.41 -0.68 23.47
CA THR A 40 8.41 0.29 23.01
C THR A 40 9.14 1.51 22.50
N VAL A 41 8.96 1.87 21.24
CA VAL A 41 9.53 3.06 20.60
C VAL A 41 8.41 4.09 20.45
N THR A 42 8.59 5.27 21.03
CA THR A 42 7.68 6.42 20.95
C THR A 42 8.35 7.52 20.15
N ALA A 43 7.79 7.87 19.00
CA ALA A 43 8.28 8.93 18.14
C ALA A 43 7.33 10.13 18.22
N ASN A 44 7.86 11.29 18.58
CA ASN A 44 7.09 12.55 18.67
C ASN A 44 7.55 13.49 17.57
N PHE A 45 6.60 14.03 16.82
CA PHE A 45 6.86 14.98 15.74
C PHE A 45 6.37 16.37 16.14
N ASP A 46 7.25 17.35 16.08
CA ASP A 46 6.91 18.76 16.26
C ASP A 46 6.42 19.35 14.93
N GLY A 47 5.37 20.16 14.99
CA GLY A 47 4.57 20.55 13.83
C GLY A 47 5.34 21.24 12.69
N ALA A 48 4.89 20.95 11.46
CA ALA A 48 5.26 21.56 10.17
C ALA A 48 6.61 21.19 9.54
N VAL A 49 7.30 20.13 9.98
CA VAL A 49 8.46 19.57 9.27
C VAL A 49 8.08 18.42 8.29
N HIS A 50 6.80 18.01 8.26
CA HIS A 50 6.30 16.89 7.42
C HIS A 50 5.98 17.28 5.95
N LEU A 51 6.65 18.28 5.39
CA LEU A 51 6.43 18.64 3.97
C LEU A 51 7.49 17.98 3.09
N ALA A 52 7.30 16.67 2.85
CA ALA A 52 7.75 16.09 1.59
C ALA A 52 7.14 16.90 0.43
N PRO A 53 7.83 17.07 -0.71
CA PRO A 53 7.32 17.88 -1.80
C PRO A 53 5.99 17.32 -2.28
N VAL A 54 4.97 18.16 -2.10
CA VAL A 54 3.63 18.20 -2.70
C VAL A 54 3.46 17.17 -3.82
N ALA A 55 2.93 15.99 -3.43
CA ALA A 55 1.91 15.35 -4.26
C ALA A 55 0.84 16.40 -4.52
N THR A 56 0.26 16.44 -5.72
CA THR A 56 -0.68 17.49 -6.17
C THR A 56 -1.89 17.72 -5.26
N ASP A 57 -2.06 16.89 -4.23
CA ASP A 57 -3.01 17.02 -3.13
C ASP A 57 -2.25 16.61 -1.85
N SER A 58 -2.44 17.35 -0.74
CA SER A 58 -1.87 16.97 0.57
C SER A 58 -2.23 15.52 0.97
N GLU A 59 -1.52 14.86 1.89
CA GLU A 59 -1.91 13.50 2.36
C GLU A 59 -3.40 13.46 2.72
N ALA A 60 -3.92 14.49 3.39
CA ALA A 60 -5.33 14.64 3.73
C ALA A 60 -6.28 14.73 2.51
N GLU A 61 -5.82 15.29 1.40
CA GLU A 61 -6.60 15.52 0.18
C GLU A 61 -6.54 14.30 -0.78
N SER A 62 -5.43 13.56 -0.79
CA SER A 62 -5.36 12.20 -1.35
C SER A 62 -6.24 11.19 -0.58
N LEU A 63 -6.49 11.49 0.70
CA LEU A 63 -7.36 10.71 1.59
C LEU A 63 -8.81 11.25 1.62
N ALA A 64 -9.08 12.40 1.02
CA ALA A 64 -10.39 13.04 1.09
C ALA A 64 -11.43 12.32 0.22
N ILE A 65 -12.60 12.13 0.81
CA ILE A 65 -13.80 11.66 0.12
C ILE A 65 -14.42 12.85 -0.60
N LEU A 66 -14.63 12.73 -1.91
CA LEU A 66 -15.39 13.70 -2.71
C LEU A 66 -16.80 13.12 -2.83
N PRO A 67 -17.85 13.94 -2.70
CA PRO A 67 -19.21 13.43 -2.70
C PRO A 67 -19.61 12.95 -4.10
N SER A 68 -19.66 11.63 -4.29
CA SER A 68 -20.51 11.03 -5.33
C SER A 68 -21.92 10.87 -4.78
N SER A 69 -22.96 11.18 -5.56
CA SER A 69 -24.36 10.94 -5.17
C SER A 69 -24.55 9.46 -4.83
N PRO A 70 -24.97 9.11 -3.58
CA PRO A 70 -24.97 7.74 -3.07
C PRO A 70 -26.06 6.81 -3.63
N ASP A 71 -26.93 7.27 -4.53
CA ASP A 71 -28.05 6.45 -5.06
C ASP A 71 -27.95 6.11 -6.56
N ALA A 72 -26.99 6.68 -7.30
CA ALA A 72 -26.79 6.32 -8.71
C ALA A 72 -26.26 4.88 -8.88
N PRO A 73 -26.73 4.11 -9.88
CA PRO A 73 -26.12 2.83 -10.25
C PRO A 73 -24.64 3.00 -10.62
N LEU A 74 -23.81 2.02 -10.29
CA LEU A 74 -22.43 1.99 -10.77
C LEU A 74 -22.41 1.84 -12.30
N PRO A 75 -21.59 2.62 -13.03
CA PRO A 75 -21.42 2.43 -14.47
C PRO A 75 -20.81 1.05 -14.75
N PRO A 76 -21.01 0.46 -15.94
CA PRO A 76 -20.32 -0.78 -16.30
C PRO A 76 -18.81 -0.58 -16.37
N ILE A 77 -18.01 -1.59 -16.00
CA ILE A 77 -16.55 -1.55 -16.12
C ILE A 77 -16.14 -1.41 -17.59
N ALA A 78 -15.52 -0.29 -17.93
CA ALA A 78 -14.96 -0.02 -19.24
C ALA A 78 -13.77 -0.93 -19.53
N LYS A 79 -13.70 -1.44 -20.76
CA LYS A 79 -12.63 -2.36 -21.21
C LYS A 79 -11.34 -1.66 -21.64
N SER A 80 -11.27 -0.33 -21.57
CA SER A 80 -10.07 0.46 -21.91
C SER A 80 -8.95 0.22 -20.91
N THR A 81 -7.70 0.45 -21.30
CA THR A 81 -6.55 0.51 -20.37
C THR A 81 -5.86 1.86 -20.40
N ASP A 82 -6.44 2.83 -21.11
CA ASP A 82 -6.01 4.23 -21.03
C ASP A 82 -6.60 4.84 -19.76
N PHE A 83 -5.75 5.48 -18.95
CA PHE A 83 -6.17 6.14 -17.73
C PHE A 83 -7.22 7.23 -17.98
N ALA A 84 -7.09 8.00 -19.08
CA ALA A 84 -8.01 9.11 -19.37
C ALA A 84 -9.47 8.63 -19.49
N ASP A 85 -9.67 7.43 -20.06
CA ASP A 85 -10.99 6.84 -20.26
C ASP A 85 -11.64 6.36 -18.96
N ILE A 86 -10.84 6.00 -17.96
CA ILE A 86 -11.31 5.22 -16.79
C ILE A 86 -11.02 5.91 -15.44
N ALA A 87 -10.39 7.09 -15.44
CA ALA A 87 -10.09 7.84 -14.22
C ALA A 87 -11.36 8.15 -13.40
N ALA A 88 -12.40 8.66 -14.05
CA ALA A 88 -13.67 8.97 -13.41
C ALA A 88 -14.38 7.70 -12.89
N GLU A 89 -14.31 6.61 -13.66
CA GLU A 89 -14.85 5.31 -13.24
C GLU A 89 -14.20 4.84 -11.93
N TYR A 90 -12.87 4.85 -11.82
CA TYR A 90 -12.19 4.47 -10.58
C TYR A 90 -12.68 5.29 -9.39
N ARG A 91 -12.87 6.60 -9.57
CA ARG A 91 -13.34 7.46 -8.50
C ARG A 91 -14.75 7.09 -8.07
N ILE A 92 -15.68 6.92 -9.01
CA ILE A 92 -17.06 6.50 -8.74
C ILE A 92 -17.09 5.19 -7.95
N TYR A 93 -16.35 4.18 -8.41
CA TYR A 93 -16.28 2.88 -7.74
C TYR A 93 -15.64 2.97 -6.34
N PHE A 94 -14.62 3.81 -6.17
CA PHE A 94 -13.98 4.02 -4.87
C PHE A 94 -14.86 4.77 -3.88
N ASP A 95 -15.62 5.75 -4.35
CA ASP A 95 -16.56 6.49 -3.50
C ASP A 95 -17.67 5.56 -2.99
N ARG A 96 -18.08 4.58 -3.81
CA ARG A 96 -19.03 3.51 -3.41
C ARG A 96 -18.38 2.32 -2.69
N CYS A 97 -17.06 2.26 -2.64
CA CYS A 97 -16.35 1.18 -1.97
C CYS A 97 -16.63 1.24 -0.46
N GLN A 98 -17.10 0.12 0.08
CA GLN A 98 -17.33 -0.06 1.51
C GLN A 98 -16.81 -1.44 1.91
N VAL A 99 -16.32 -1.55 3.14
CA VAL A 99 -15.93 -2.84 3.70
C VAL A 99 -17.21 -3.62 4.00
N ARG A 100 -17.32 -4.85 3.47
CA ARG A 100 -18.43 -5.75 3.84
C ARG A 100 -18.37 -6.07 5.34
N PRO A 101 -19.49 -6.01 6.09
CA PRO A 101 -19.48 -6.23 7.54
C PRO A 101 -18.83 -7.55 7.95
N GLU A 102 -19.09 -8.63 7.22
CA GLU A 102 -18.51 -9.96 7.46
C GLU A 102 -16.99 -10.05 7.20
N ARG A 103 -16.39 -9.03 6.57
CA ARG A 103 -14.95 -8.92 6.31
C ARG A 103 -14.26 -7.87 7.19
N ALA A 104 -15.00 -7.08 7.96
CA ALA A 104 -14.48 -5.94 8.72
C ALA A 104 -13.28 -6.32 9.60
N ALA A 105 -13.39 -7.39 10.40
CA ALA A 105 -12.30 -7.83 11.28
C ALA A 105 -11.03 -8.24 10.51
N ALA A 106 -11.18 -8.87 9.33
CA ALA A 106 -10.04 -9.25 8.50
C ALA A 106 -9.35 -8.03 7.89
N VAL A 107 -10.13 -7.04 7.43
CA VAL A 107 -9.61 -5.77 6.90
C VAL A 107 -8.90 -4.98 7.99
N GLN A 108 -9.54 -4.81 9.16
CA GLN A 108 -8.95 -4.12 10.31
C GLN A 108 -7.62 -4.73 10.75
N LYS A 109 -7.52 -6.07 10.79
CA LYS A 109 -6.26 -6.76 11.10
C LYS A 109 -5.15 -6.44 10.09
N GLN A 110 -5.47 -6.35 8.80
CA GLN A 110 -4.47 -5.99 7.78
C GLN A 110 -4.08 -4.52 7.87
N VAL A 111 -5.04 -3.61 8.09
CA VAL A 111 -4.80 -2.18 8.26
C VAL A 111 -3.94 -1.90 9.50
N ALA A 112 -4.22 -2.56 10.63
CA ALA A 112 -3.39 -2.44 11.83
C ALA A 112 -1.91 -2.82 11.57
N ARG A 113 -1.66 -3.87 10.79
CA ARG A 113 -0.30 -4.27 10.38
C ARG A 113 0.35 -3.24 9.45
N LEU A 114 -0.43 -2.66 8.52
CA LEU A 114 0.04 -1.58 7.65
C LEU A 114 0.45 -0.35 8.46
N LEU A 115 -0.41 0.08 9.38
CA LEU A 115 -0.17 1.23 10.25
C LEU A 115 1.04 1.01 11.17
N ALA A 116 1.19 -0.20 11.73
CA ALA A 116 2.37 -0.55 12.50
C ALA A 116 3.68 -0.44 11.70
N SER A 117 3.63 -0.60 10.37
CA SER A 117 4.79 -0.47 9.48
C SER A 117 4.84 0.87 8.73
N ALA A 118 3.88 1.77 8.97
CA ALA A 118 3.76 3.04 8.27
C ALA A 118 5.03 3.91 8.34
N PRO A 119 5.76 4.02 9.48
CA PRO A 119 6.98 4.82 9.55
C PRO A 119 8.03 4.41 8.53
N ARG A 120 8.21 3.09 8.36
CA ARG A 120 9.16 2.51 7.41
C ARG A 120 8.78 2.81 5.97
N TYR A 121 7.49 2.71 5.65
CA TYR A 121 6.99 3.09 4.33
C TYR A 121 7.07 4.60 4.07
N ARG A 122 6.81 5.45 5.07
CA ARG A 122 6.92 6.90 4.95
C ARG A 122 8.34 7.33 4.66
N ALA A 123 9.31 6.85 5.44
CA ALA A 123 10.73 7.17 5.22
C ALA A 123 11.22 6.79 3.80
N LEU A 124 10.69 5.71 3.22
CA LEU A 124 10.97 5.36 1.83
C LEU A 124 10.20 6.25 0.84
N GLY A 125 8.91 6.45 1.06
CA GLY A 125 8.02 7.23 0.21
C GLY A 125 8.49 8.68 0.06
N GLU A 126 8.91 9.32 1.15
CA GLU A 126 9.47 10.68 1.13
C GLU A 126 10.69 10.79 0.22
N LYS A 127 11.62 9.82 0.30
CA LYS A 127 12.81 9.77 -0.55
C LYS A 127 12.49 9.52 -2.02
N LEU A 128 11.28 9.03 -2.34
CA LEU A 128 10.86 8.68 -3.69
C LEU A 128 9.77 9.61 -4.25
N GLY A 129 9.24 10.54 -3.45
CA GLY A 129 8.12 11.39 -3.83
C GLY A 129 6.81 10.60 -4.03
N MET A 130 6.52 9.66 -3.13
CA MET A 130 5.40 8.71 -3.25
C MET A 130 4.65 8.54 -1.93
N PRO A 131 3.31 8.42 -1.93
CA PRO A 131 2.56 8.16 -0.72
C PRO A 131 2.93 6.81 -0.10
N TRP A 132 3.17 6.80 1.20
CA TRP A 132 3.57 5.58 1.91
C TRP A 132 2.54 4.46 1.79
N HIS A 133 1.24 4.81 1.81
CA HIS A 133 0.16 3.82 1.70
C HIS A 133 0.11 3.16 0.32
N PHE A 134 0.61 3.82 -0.73
CA PHE A 134 0.77 3.17 -2.04
C PHE A 134 1.75 2.00 -1.96
N ILE A 135 2.91 2.24 -1.35
CA ILE A 135 3.97 1.26 -1.14
C ILE A 135 3.48 0.16 -0.20
N GLY A 136 2.88 0.53 0.94
CA GLY A 136 2.41 -0.40 1.95
C GLY A 136 1.34 -1.35 1.43
N ILE A 137 0.31 -0.82 0.76
CA ILE A 137 -0.77 -1.64 0.19
C ILE A 137 -0.22 -2.59 -0.88
N MET A 138 0.65 -2.11 -1.77
CA MET A 138 1.31 -2.98 -2.74
C MET A 138 2.09 -4.11 -2.04
N HIS A 139 2.90 -3.77 -1.02
CA HIS A 139 3.65 -4.78 -0.26
C HIS A 139 2.74 -5.77 0.48
N ALA A 140 1.57 -5.33 0.97
CA ALA A 140 0.58 -6.21 1.57
C ALA A 140 -0.03 -7.20 0.57
N LEU A 141 -0.28 -6.77 -0.67
CA LEU A 141 -0.85 -7.64 -1.69
C LEU A 141 0.18 -8.61 -2.31
N GLU A 142 1.43 -8.16 -2.47
CA GLU A 142 2.47 -8.95 -3.14
C GLU A 142 3.25 -9.87 -2.21
N ALA A 143 3.47 -9.47 -0.96
CA ALA A 143 4.32 -10.21 -0.04
C ALA A 143 3.78 -10.29 1.38
N ASN A 144 2.49 -9.97 1.60
CA ASN A 144 1.87 -9.99 2.93
C ASN A 144 2.68 -9.17 3.98
N MET A 145 3.29 -8.06 3.54
CA MET A 145 4.19 -7.22 4.36
C MET A 145 5.40 -7.97 4.94
N ASN A 146 5.95 -8.94 4.21
CA ASN A 146 7.15 -9.65 4.61
C ASN A 146 8.42 -8.82 4.28
N PHE A 147 8.95 -8.14 5.28
CA PHE A 147 10.18 -7.35 5.15
C PHE A 147 11.47 -8.17 5.02
N ASN A 148 11.40 -9.50 5.09
CA ASN A 148 12.57 -10.39 4.94
C ASN A 148 12.79 -10.86 3.49
N GLY A 149 11.96 -10.41 2.55
CA GLY A 149 12.06 -10.75 1.14
C GLY A 149 12.09 -9.52 0.23
N HIS A 150 12.59 -9.70 -0.98
CA HIS A 150 12.59 -8.70 -2.03
C HIS A 150 11.15 -8.32 -2.40
N LEU A 151 10.86 -7.02 -2.47
CA LEU A 151 9.55 -6.53 -2.94
C LEU A 151 9.23 -6.97 -4.37
N HIS A 152 10.24 -7.33 -5.17
CA HIS A 152 10.07 -7.80 -6.53
C HIS A 152 9.21 -9.08 -6.62
N ASN A 153 9.48 -10.07 -5.78
CA ASN A 153 8.99 -11.43 -5.94
C ASN A 153 9.06 -12.29 -4.65
N GLY A 154 9.51 -11.72 -3.53
CA GLY A 154 9.61 -12.40 -2.24
C GLY A 154 10.88 -13.21 -1.99
N ASP A 155 11.84 -13.26 -2.92
CA ASP A 155 13.13 -13.95 -2.70
C ASP A 155 13.86 -13.39 -1.46
N PRO A 156 14.64 -14.19 -0.72
CA PRO A 156 15.36 -13.71 0.47
C PRO A 156 16.33 -12.56 0.15
N LEU A 157 16.42 -11.58 1.04
CA LEU A 157 17.33 -10.42 0.89
C LEU A 157 18.83 -10.77 0.99
N THR A 158 19.18 -12.03 1.25
CA THR A 158 20.57 -12.51 1.42
C THR A 158 21.30 -12.74 0.09
N ALA A 159 20.60 -12.63 -1.04
CA ALA A 159 21.17 -12.75 -2.38
C ALA A 159 20.41 -11.81 -3.33
N ARG A 160 20.75 -11.80 -4.61
CA ARG A 160 19.89 -11.19 -5.63
C ARG A 160 18.74 -12.14 -5.95
N THR A 161 17.64 -11.60 -6.47
CA THR A 161 16.50 -12.39 -6.93
C THR A 161 16.93 -13.43 -7.96
N ILE A 162 16.41 -14.65 -7.82
CA ILE A 162 16.55 -15.73 -8.81
C ILE A 162 15.24 -15.89 -9.58
N HIS A 163 14.10 -15.64 -8.92
CA HIS A 163 12.81 -15.60 -9.58
C HIS A 163 12.66 -14.30 -10.37
N VAL A 164 11.75 -14.29 -11.34
CA VAL A 164 11.53 -13.12 -12.19
C VAL A 164 10.95 -11.97 -11.35
N PRO A 165 11.45 -10.73 -11.49
CA PRO A 165 12.61 -10.33 -12.28
C PRO A 165 13.92 -10.76 -11.61
N ALA A 166 14.74 -11.55 -12.31
CA ALA A 166 16.00 -12.07 -11.77
C ALA A 166 17.13 -11.02 -11.74
N GLY A 167 18.09 -11.22 -10.85
CA GLY A 167 19.30 -10.38 -10.74
C GLY A 167 19.05 -9.02 -10.07
N ARG A 168 17.99 -8.89 -9.26
CA ARG A 168 17.63 -7.66 -8.54
C ARG A 168 18.00 -7.71 -7.06
N PRO A 169 18.29 -6.56 -6.41
CA PRO A 169 18.45 -5.20 -6.96
C PRO A 169 19.61 -5.14 -7.95
N GLN A 170 19.73 -4.11 -8.81
CA GLN A 170 20.86 -4.00 -9.75
C GLN A 170 22.14 -3.46 -9.08
N SER A 171 22.00 -2.56 -8.12
CA SER A 171 23.11 -1.95 -7.38
C SER A 171 23.22 -2.48 -5.95
N GLY A 172 24.39 -2.28 -5.33
CA GLY A 172 24.67 -2.73 -3.95
C GLY A 172 25.11 -4.19 -3.86
N ASN A 173 25.38 -4.64 -2.63
CA ASN A 173 25.80 -6.01 -2.29
C ASN A 173 24.89 -6.60 -1.21
N PRO A 174 24.59 -7.92 -1.25
CA PRO A 174 23.82 -8.58 -0.21
C PRO A 174 24.62 -8.73 1.11
N PRO A 175 23.94 -8.94 2.26
CA PRO A 175 22.49 -8.92 2.41
C PRO A 175 21.94 -7.51 2.21
N PHE A 176 20.85 -7.41 1.45
CA PHE A 176 20.21 -6.14 1.12
C PHE A 176 19.29 -5.69 2.26
N ARG A 177 19.17 -4.38 2.46
CA ARG A 177 18.03 -3.84 3.20
C ARG A 177 16.77 -3.95 2.34
N TRP A 178 15.62 -4.11 3.00
CA TRP A 178 14.35 -4.10 2.29
C TRP A 178 14.14 -2.79 1.52
N GLU A 179 14.53 -1.64 2.09
CA GLU A 179 14.34 -0.33 1.43
C GLU A 179 15.11 -0.22 0.11
N ASP A 180 16.32 -0.78 0.04
CA ASP A 180 17.15 -0.78 -1.18
C ASP A 180 16.50 -1.65 -2.25
N SER A 181 15.98 -2.81 -1.87
CA SER A 181 15.22 -3.66 -2.78
C SER A 181 13.89 -3.05 -3.20
N ALA A 182 13.17 -2.40 -2.29
CA ALA A 182 11.89 -1.77 -2.59
C ALA A 182 12.10 -0.59 -3.54
N ARG A 183 13.15 0.21 -3.37
CA ARG A 183 13.54 1.27 -4.31
C ARG A 183 13.79 0.72 -5.71
N ASP A 184 14.57 -0.35 -5.86
CA ASP A 184 14.83 -0.98 -7.17
C ASP A 184 13.53 -1.45 -7.83
N ALA A 185 12.66 -2.13 -7.06
CA ALA A 185 11.35 -2.59 -7.54
C ALA A 185 10.46 -1.44 -8.01
N LEU A 186 10.32 -0.39 -7.19
CA LEU A 186 9.49 0.77 -7.52
C LEU A 186 10.05 1.56 -8.71
N ALA A 187 11.38 1.66 -8.83
CA ALA A 187 12.04 2.28 -9.97
C ALA A 187 11.84 1.47 -11.26
N MET A 188 12.02 0.15 -11.20
CA MET A 188 11.77 -0.75 -12.34
C MET A 188 10.33 -0.63 -12.85
N LYS A 189 9.37 -0.49 -11.94
CA LYS A 189 7.95 -0.33 -12.29
C LYS A 189 7.61 1.08 -12.79
N GLY A 190 8.58 2.00 -12.85
CA GLY A 190 8.40 3.36 -13.36
C GLY A 190 7.62 4.27 -12.42
N TYR A 191 7.54 3.93 -11.13
CA TYR A 191 6.79 4.71 -10.14
C TYR A 191 7.61 5.83 -9.51
N VAL A 192 8.94 5.71 -9.51
CA VAL A 192 9.83 6.78 -9.04
C VAL A 192 9.77 7.96 -10.01
N GLY A 193 9.61 9.18 -9.48
CA GLY A 193 9.50 10.42 -10.26
C GLY A 193 8.08 10.72 -10.78
N GLN A 194 7.10 9.88 -10.46
CA GLN A 194 5.69 10.17 -10.75
C GLN A 194 5.14 11.22 -9.77
N THR A 195 4.30 12.12 -10.25
CA THR A 195 3.76 13.24 -9.45
C THR A 195 2.27 13.12 -9.13
N ASP A 196 1.48 12.56 -10.06
CA ASP A 196 0.06 12.28 -9.82
C ASP A 196 -0.08 11.03 -8.94
N TRP A 197 -0.62 11.23 -7.75
CA TRP A 197 -0.94 10.19 -6.78
C TRP A 197 -2.40 10.27 -6.31
N SER A 198 -3.27 10.84 -7.14
CA SER A 198 -4.70 10.83 -6.91
C SER A 198 -5.21 9.40 -6.68
N VAL A 199 -6.33 9.25 -5.98
CA VAL A 199 -6.95 7.92 -5.73
C VAL A 199 -7.15 7.14 -7.03
N ALA A 200 -7.67 7.79 -8.08
CA ALA A 200 -7.85 7.16 -9.38
C ALA A 200 -6.52 6.66 -9.97
N ARG A 201 -5.45 7.46 -9.86
CA ARG A 201 -4.12 7.08 -10.37
C ARG A 201 -3.52 5.92 -9.60
N MET A 202 -3.66 5.90 -8.28
CA MET A 202 -3.20 4.77 -7.45
C MET A 202 -3.94 3.48 -7.81
N LEU A 203 -5.27 3.53 -7.93
CA LEU A 203 -6.09 2.39 -8.34
C LEU A 203 -5.69 1.87 -9.73
N PHE A 204 -5.45 2.78 -10.68
CA PHE A 204 -4.93 2.42 -12.00
C PHE A 204 -3.58 1.71 -11.91
N ARG A 205 -2.62 2.25 -11.13
CA ARG A 205 -1.28 1.66 -10.99
C ARG A 205 -1.33 0.28 -10.30
N TRP A 206 -2.16 0.11 -9.29
CA TRP A 206 -2.37 -1.20 -8.65
C TRP A 206 -3.04 -2.21 -9.60
N GLU A 207 -4.07 -1.81 -10.36
CA GLU A 207 -4.66 -2.70 -11.36
C GLU A 207 -3.66 -3.05 -12.47
N ALA A 208 -2.87 -2.08 -12.94
CA ALA A 208 -1.81 -2.31 -13.92
C ALA A 208 -0.73 -3.26 -13.40
N PHE A 209 -0.38 -3.14 -12.12
CA PHE A 209 0.59 -4.02 -11.46
C PHE A 209 0.13 -5.48 -11.50
N ASN A 210 -1.12 -5.74 -11.13
CA ASN A 210 -1.73 -7.08 -11.21
C ASN A 210 -2.03 -7.51 -12.67
N GLY A 211 -2.33 -6.55 -13.54
CA GLY A 211 -2.74 -6.74 -14.93
C GLY A 211 -4.24 -6.52 -15.17
N PHE A 212 -4.56 -5.97 -16.35
CA PHE A 212 -5.92 -5.59 -16.79
C PHE A 212 -6.80 -6.76 -17.31
N GLY A 213 -6.51 -8.00 -16.90
CA GLY A 213 -7.22 -9.18 -17.40
C GLY A 213 -8.73 -9.19 -17.10
N TYR A 214 -9.10 -8.66 -15.94
CA TYR A 214 -10.50 -8.49 -15.49
C TYR A 214 -11.19 -7.37 -16.25
N ARG A 215 -10.54 -6.21 -16.36
CA ARG A 215 -11.04 -5.06 -17.11
C ARG A 215 -11.35 -5.38 -18.55
N ARG A 216 -10.48 -6.13 -19.25
CA ARG A 216 -10.73 -6.60 -20.63
C ARG A 216 -11.97 -7.48 -20.76
N ARG A 217 -12.44 -8.09 -19.65
CA ARG A 217 -13.70 -8.86 -19.56
C ARG A 217 -14.90 -7.99 -19.13
N GLY A 218 -14.71 -6.71 -18.84
CA GLY A 218 -15.73 -5.84 -18.27
C GLY A 218 -16.09 -6.23 -16.83
N LEU A 219 -15.12 -6.79 -16.08
CA LEU A 219 -15.31 -7.26 -14.71
C LEU A 219 -14.47 -6.44 -13.73
N PRO A 220 -14.97 -6.20 -12.50
CA PRO A 220 -14.20 -5.55 -11.45
C PRO A 220 -13.07 -6.47 -11.00
N SER A 221 -11.84 -5.92 -10.92
CA SER A 221 -10.68 -6.68 -10.45
C SER A 221 -10.79 -7.03 -8.96
N PRO A 222 -10.73 -8.32 -8.55
CA PRO A 222 -10.62 -8.68 -7.14
C PRO A 222 -9.38 -8.09 -6.46
N TYR A 223 -8.31 -7.80 -7.22
CA TYR A 223 -7.10 -7.17 -6.69
C TYR A 223 -7.39 -5.77 -6.11
N LEU A 224 -8.35 -5.04 -6.69
CA LEU A 224 -8.79 -3.76 -6.16
C LEU A 224 -9.95 -3.91 -5.18
N TRP A 225 -10.96 -4.70 -5.54
CA TRP A 225 -12.30 -4.56 -4.98
C TRP A 225 -12.74 -5.72 -4.07
N SER A 226 -11.94 -6.78 -3.93
CA SER A 226 -12.29 -7.90 -3.05
C SER A 226 -12.53 -7.43 -1.61
N PHE A 227 -13.57 -7.98 -0.97
CA PHE A 227 -14.15 -7.59 0.32
C PHE A 227 -15.03 -6.34 0.31
N SER A 228 -15.33 -5.78 -0.86
CA SER A 228 -16.39 -4.76 -1.05
C SER A 228 -17.60 -5.32 -1.81
N PRO A 229 -18.73 -4.60 -1.84
CA PRO A 229 -19.87 -4.96 -2.70
C PRO A 229 -19.57 -4.91 -4.21
N VAL A 230 -18.54 -4.17 -4.63
CA VAL A 230 -18.16 -4.02 -6.05
C VAL A 230 -17.75 -5.36 -6.66
N TYR A 231 -17.10 -6.23 -5.89
CA TYR A 231 -16.69 -7.57 -6.31
C TYR A 231 -17.55 -8.64 -5.62
N VAL A 232 -17.96 -9.65 -6.39
CA VAL A 232 -18.72 -10.80 -5.87
C VAL A 232 -17.92 -12.09 -6.06
N LYS A 233 -17.58 -12.43 -7.31
CA LYS A 233 -16.86 -13.64 -7.71
C LYS A 233 -16.21 -13.45 -9.08
N GLY A 234 -15.40 -14.42 -9.49
CA GLY A 234 -14.66 -14.39 -10.75
C GLY A 234 -13.20 -14.00 -10.54
N ARG A 235 -12.29 -14.97 -10.54
CA ARG A 235 -10.84 -14.70 -10.44
C ARG A 235 -10.02 -15.55 -11.41
N PHE A 236 -8.85 -15.03 -11.79
CA PHE A 236 -7.79 -15.86 -12.33
C PHE A 236 -7.24 -16.73 -11.21
N VAL A 237 -7.37 -18.06 -11.35
CA VAL A 237 -6.85 -19.03 -10.38
C VAL A 237 -5.42 -19.47 -10.72
N ALA A 238 -5.02 -19.29 -11.97
CA ALA A 238 -3.67 -19.40 -12.48
C ALA A 238 -3.50 -18.42 -13.66
N ASP A 239 -2.28 -18.27 -14.16
CA ASP A 239 -2.00 -17.43 -15.32
C ASP A 239 -2.90 -17.79 -16.50
N HIS A 240 -3.65 -16.80 -16.97
CA HIS A 240 -4.64 -16.91 -18.05
C HIS A 240 -5.84 -17.84 -17.78
N VAL A 241 -5.93 -18.50 -16.62
CA VAL A 241 -7.05 -19.39 -16.24
C VAL A 241 -8.07 -18.63 -15.39
N PHE A 242 -9.13 -18.13 -16.03
CA PHE A 242 -10.23 -17.44 -15.35
C PHE A 242 -11.33 -18.42 -14.92
N ASP A 243 -11.67 -18.39 -13.63
CA ASP A 243 -12.79 -19.13 -13.05
C ASP A 243 -13.89 -18.12 -12.61
N PRO A 244 -15.08 -18.13 -13.24
CA PRO A 244 -16.18 -17.22 -12.91
C PRO A 244 -16.80 -17.46 -11.52
N GLU A 245 -16.61 -18.66 -10.94
CA GLU A 245 -17.22 -19.05 -9.67
C GLU A 245 -16.28 -18.87 -8.47
N SER A 246 -14.96 -18.79 -8.73
CA SER A 246 -13.97 -18.61 -7.67
C SER A 246 -14.07 -17.24 -7.00
N VAL A 247 -13.93 -17.21 -5.67
CA VAL A 247 -14.00 -15.99 -4.86
C VAL A 247 -12.63 -15.69 -4.25
N SER A 248 -12.15 -14.46 -4.43
CA SER A 248 -10.91 -14.02 -3.78
C SER A 248 -11.03 -14.05 -2.26
N LYS A 249 -10.00 -14.60 -1.60
CA LYS A 249 -9.85 -14.59 -0.13
C LYS A 249 -8.91 -13.49 0.36
N GLN A 250 -8.35 -12.71 -0.55
CA GLN A 250 -7.44 -11.61 -0.28
C GLN A 250 -8.20 -10.29 -0.29
N CYS A 251 -7.87 -9.37 0.62
CA CYS A 251 -8.42 -8.02 0.65
C CYS A 251 -7.92 -7.22 -0.55
N GLY A 252 -8.80 -6.46 -1.19
CA GLY A 252 -8.44 -5.61 -2.32
C GLY A 252 -7.75 -4.30 -1.90
N ALA A 253 -6.90 -3.76 -2.77
CA ALA A 253 -6.16 -2.53 -2.54
C ALA A 253 -7.07 -1.31 -2.28
N ALA A 254 -8.19 -1.19 -3.01
CA ALA A 254 -9.15 -0.10 -2.81
C ALA A 254 -9.82 -0.17 -1.44
N VAL A 255 -10.09 -1.39 -0.94
CA VAL A 255 -10.70 -1.62 0.36
C VAL A 255 -9.73 -1.23 1.49
N LEU A 256 -8.45 -1.59 1.37
CA LEU A 256 -7.42 -1.17 2.33
C LEU A 256 -7.25 0.35 2.35
N LEU A 257 -7.21 1.00 1.17
CA LEU A 257 -7.13 2.46 1.08
C LEU A 257 -8.35 3.13 1.71
N LYS A 258 -9.56 2.63 1.44
CA LYS A 258 -10.80 3.19 2.01
C LYS A 258 -10.80 3.11 3.53
N MET A 259 -10.35 1.99 4.10
CA MET A 259 -10.28 1.84 5.55
C MET A 259 -9.23 2.77 6.18
N LEU A 260 -8.05 2.91 5.55
CA LEU A 260 -7.04 3.88 5.99
C LEU A 260 -7.55 5.32 5.98
N GLN A 261 -8.36 5.69 4.98
CA GLN A 261 -9.02 7.02 4.94
C GLN A 261 -10.00 7.21 6.08
N GLN A 262 -10.78 6.19 6.42
CA GLN A 262 -11.77 6.26 7.51
C GLN A 262 -11.10 6.37 8.89
N ASP A 263 -10.04 5.59 9.14
CA ASP A 263 -9.30 5.63 10.41
C ASP A 263 -8.57 6.97 10.62
N ALA A 264 -8.10 7.62 9.55
CA ALA A 264 -7.45 8.93 9.64
C ALA A 264 -8.43 10.08 9.96
N MET A 265 -9.74 9.87 9.76
CA MET A 265 -10.79 10.84 10.04
C MET A 265 -11.47 10.63 11.41
N ALA A 266 -11.14 9.55 12.12
CA ALA A 266 -11.68 9.16 13.42
C ALA A 266 -10.80 9.64 14.58
#